data_AF-A0A3B0KUX3-F1
#
_entry.id   AF-A0A3B0KUX3-F1
#
_cell.length_a   1.000
_cell.length_b   1.000
_cell.length_c   1.000
_cell.angle_alpha   90.00
_cell.angle_beta   90.00
_cell.angle_gamma   90.00
#
_symmetry.space_group_name_H-M   'P 1'
#
loop_
_entity.id
_entity.type
_entity.pdbx_description
1 polymer ?
#
loop_
_entity_poly.entity_id
_entity_poly.type
_entity_poly.pdbx_seq_one_letter_code
_entity_poly.pdbx_strand_id
1 'polypeptide(L)'
;MRVPLFLIVCLVCSANAQQHDARYEAEKIQILEIYNNPAVDAATRERNIPTLIDFYTHHSDRIQLPDEDRRQFDEFIGKYTESNSKLVDGVPAQGGWVGSLLSTTVGNLMAKLIFRLINQDTTTPKTI
;
A
#
# COMPACT_ATOMS: atom_id res chain seq x y z
N MET A 1 8.21 45.49 2.08
CA MET A 1 7.06 44.72 1.55
C MET A 1 6.65 43.72 2.62
N ARG A 2 5.46 43.84 3.20
CA ARG A 2 4.94 42.88 4.19
C ARG A 2 4.25 41.76 3.42
N VAL A 3 4.90 40.61 3.26
CA VAL A 3 4.25 39.43 2.69
C VAL A 3 3.17 38.99 3.70
N PRO A 4 1.88 39.00 3.33
CA PRO A 4 0.82 38.64 4.27
C PRO A 4 0.97 37.17 4.64
N LEU A 5 0.95 36.87 5.94
CA LEU A 5 1.13 35.54 6.52
C LEU A 5 0.23 34.47 5.86
N PHE A 6 -0.97 34.87 5.42
CA PHE A 6 -1.93 34.04 4.68
C PHE A 6 -1.36 33.47 3.37
N LEU A 7 -0.59 34.24 2.61
CA LEU A 7 0.00 33.76 1.36
C LEU A 7 1.08 32.71 1.61
N ILE A 8 1.83 32.83 2.71
CA ILE A 8 2.85 31.86 3.11
C ILE A 8 2.18 30.55 3.55
N VAL A 9 1.11 30.62 4.35
CA VAL A 9 0.36 29.43 4.77
C VAL A 9 -0.25 28.71 3.56
N CYS A 10 -0.88 29.43 2.63
CA CYS A 10 -1.42 28.82 1.41
C CYS A 10 -0.34 28.15 0.55
N LEU A 11 0.81 28.81 0.34
CA LEU A 11 1.93 28.22 -0.42
C LEU A 11 2.52 26.98 0.25
N VAL A 12 2.67 27.00 1.57
CA VAL A 12 3.15 25.84 2.34
C VAL A 12 2.14 24.70 2.30
N CYS A 13 0.83 24.99 2.38
CA CYS A 13 -0.21 23.98 2.23
C CYS A 13 -0.22 23.37 0.83
N SER A 14 -0.09 24.17 -0.23
CA SER A 14 -0.02 23.68 -1.61
C SER A 14 1.24 22.85 -1.88
N ALA A 15 2.40 23.27 -1.37
CA ALA A 15 3.64 22.52 -1.52
C ALA A 15 3.61 21.18 -0.77
N ASN A 16 3.02 21.14 0.44
CA ASN A 16 2.83 19.91 1.18
C ASN A 16 1.84 18.96 0.50
N ALA A 17 0.73 19.48 -0.03
CA ALA A 17 -0.24 18.68 -0.78
C ALA A 17 0.42 18.04 -2.03
N GLN A 18 1.17 18.83 -2.80
CA GLN A 18 1.90 18.35 -3.97
C GLN A 18 2.93 17.26 -3.63
N GLN A 19 3.68 17.43 -2.54
CA GLN A 19 4.68 16.45 -2.11
C GLN A 19 4.03 15.17 -1.59
N HIS A 20 2.90 15.28 -0.89
CA HIS A 20 2.13 14.13 -0.42
C HIS A 20 1.55 13.32 -1.58
N ASP A 21 1.03 14.00 -2.61
CA ASP A 21 0.54 13.36 -3.84
C ASP A 21 1.66 12.67 -4.62
N ALA A 22 2.81 13.33 -4.79
CA ALA A 22 3.96 12.73 -5.47
C ALA A 22 4.49 11.49 -4.74
N ARG A 23 4.49 11.49 -3.40
CA ARG A 23 4.89 10.34 -2.60
C ARG A 23 3.90 9.18 -2.75
N TYR A 24 2.60 9.46 -2.68
CA TYR A 24 1.56 8.46 -2.89
C TYR A 24 1.71 7.78 -4.27
N GLU A 25 1.87 8.56 -5.33
CA GLU A 25 2.01 8.02 -6.69
C GLU A 25 3.29 7.19 -6.86
N ALA A 26 4.41 7.63 -6.29
CA ALA A 26 5.66 6.87 -6.36
C ALA A 26 5.55 5.50 -5.64
N GLU A 27 5.00 5.49 -4.42
CA GLU A 27 4.81 4.26 -3.65
C GLU A 27 3.77 3.34 -4.33
N LYS A 28 2.70 3.90 -4.88
CA LYS A 28 1.71 3.16 -5.67
C LYS A 28 2.33 2.49 -6.89
N ILE A 29 3.14 3.22 -7.68
CA ILE A 29 3.84 2.66 -8.84
C ILE A 29 4.72 1.48 -8.40
N GLN A 30 5.48 1.64 -7.32
CA GLN A 30 6.30 0.56 -6.77
C GLN A 30 5.47 -0.68 -6.42
N ILE A 31 4.31 -0.50 -5.78
CA ILE A 31 3.39 -1.60 -5.46
C ILE A 31 2.89 -2.28 -6.74
N LEU A 32 2.50 -1.52 -7.76
CA LEU A 32 2.06 -2.08 -9.04
C LEU A 32 3.19 -2.84 -9.74
N GLU A 33 4.42 -2.33 -9.74
CA GLU A 33 5.57 -3.02 -10.35
C GLU A 33 5.88 -4.37 -9.70
N ILE A 34 5.63 -4.50 -8.39
CA ILE A 34 5.89 -5.75 -7.66
C ILE A 34 4.74 -6.75 -7.85
N TYR A 35 3.49 -6.30 -7.71
CA TYR A 35 2.33 -7.20 -7.60
C TYR A 35 1.53 -7.37 -8.90
N ASN A 36 1.58 -6.40 -9.82
CA ASN A 36 0.90 -6.46 -11.12
C ASN A 36 1.82 -7.01 -12.23
N ASN A 37 3.14 -7.05 -12.03
CA ASN A 37 4.08 -7.56 -13.03
C ASN A 37 4.17 -9.10 -13.00
N PRO A 38 3.78 -9.81 -14.07
CA PRO A 38 3.83 -11.27 -14.13
C PRO A 38 5.26 -11.84 -14.10
N ALA A 39 6.29 -11.03 -14.40
CA ALA A 39 7.69 -11.45 -14.35
C ALA A 39 8.27 -11.51 -12.92
N VAL A 40 7.59 -10.92 -11.94
CA VAL A 40 8.02 -10.94 -10.54
C VAL A 40 7.56 -12.24 -9.88
N ASP A 41 8.52 -13.03 -9.41
CA ASP A 41 8.27 -14.32 -8.78
C ASP A 41 7.59 -14.19 -7.40
N ALA A 42 6.98 -15.29 -6.95
CA ALA A 42 6.23 -15.32 -5.70
C ALA A 42 7.10 -14.97 -4.47
N ALA A 43 8.34 -15.45 -4.41
CA ALA A 43 9.23 -15.17 -3.28
C ALA A 43 9.60 -13.68 -3.21
N THR A 44 9.78 -13.03 -4.35
CA THR A 44 9.99 -11.58 -4.43
C THR A 44 8.74 -10.82 -3.96
N ARG A 45 7.53 -11.24 -4.34
CA ARG A 45 6.27 -10.64 -3.85
C ARG A 45 6.08 -10.82 -2.34
N GLU A 46 6.43 -11.99 -1.82
CA GLU A 46 6.36 -12.30 -0.38
C GLU A 46 7.29 -11.41 0.44
N ARG A 47 8.55 -11.26 -0.01
CA ARG A 47 9.54 -10.38 0.66
C ARG A 47 9.12 -8.92 0.71
N ASN A 48 8.26 -8.49 -0.22
CA ASN A 48 7.76 -7.13 -0.31
C ASN A 48 6.39 -6.94 0.38
N ILE A 49 5.85 -7.96 1.07
CA ILE A 49 4.63 -7.81 1.87
C ILE A 49 4.73 -6.64 2.88
N PRO A 50 5.85 -6.42 3.61
CA PRO A 50 5.99 -5.26 4.48
C PRO A 50 5.76 -3.93 3.75
N THR A 51 6.30 -3.80 2.54
CA THR A 51 6.14 -2.60 1.70
C THR A 51 4.67 -2.36 1.34
N LEU A 52 3.93 -3.42 1.02
CA LEU A 52 2.51 -3.30 0.75
C LEU A 52 1.69 -2.93 1.99
N ILE A 53 2.00 -3.54 3.12
CA ILE A 53 1.34 -3.23 4.39
C ILE A 53 1.59 -1.77 4.77
N ASP A 54 2.83 -1.30 4.60
CA ASP A 54 3.21 0.08 4.88
C ASP A 54 2.46 1.07 3.98
N PHE A 55 2.42 0.80 2.67
CA PHE A 55 1.66 1.60 1.70
C PHE A 55 0.17 1.66 2.06
N TYR A 56 -0.46 0.50 2.33
CA TYR A 56 -1.86 0.45 2.70
C TYR A 56 -2.13 1.20 4.01
N THR A 57 -1.27 1.04 5.02
CA THR A 57 -1.46 1.68 6.33
C THR A 57 -1.37 3.20 6.21
N HIS A 58 -0.38 3.70 5.45
CA HIS A 58 -0.18 5.13 5.25
C HIS A 58 -1.25 5.80 4.38
N HIS A 59 -1.84 5.07 3.42
CA HIS A 59 -2.77 5.64 2.44
C HIS A 59 -4.15 5.00 2.46
N SER A 60 -4.52 4.33 3.57
CA SER A 60 -5.79 3.60 3.71
C SER A 60 -7.02 4.49 3.51
N ASP A 61 -6.90 5.79 3.78
CA ASP A 61 -7.92 6.82 3.58
C ASP A 61 -8.16 7.14 2.10
N ARG A 62 -7.10 7.05 1.28
CA ARG A 62 -7.15 7.30 -0.17
C ARG A 62 -7.61 6.07 -0.94
N ILE A 63 -7.30 4.89 -0.42
CA ILE A 63 -7.67 3.61 -1.01
C ILE A 63 -9.11 3.28 -0.58
N GLN A 64 -10.07 3.60 -1.45
CA GLN A 64 -11.46 3.24 -1.21
C GLN A 64 -11.59 1.72 -1.35
N LEU A 65 -11.47 0.94 -0.28
CA LEU A 65 -11.87 -0.47 -0.25
C LEU A 65 -13.29 -0.60 0.32
N PRO A 66 -14.09 -1.58 -0.12
CA PRO A 66 -15.29 -1.97 0.61
C PRO A 66 -14.95 -2.33 2.07
N ASP A 67 -15.84 -2.04 3.02
CA ASP A 67 -15.59 -2.29 4.45
C ASP A 67 -15.20 -3.74 4.74
N GLU A 68 -15.79 -4.69 4.01
CA GLU A 68 -15.46 -6.11 4.11
C GLU A 68 -14.01 -6.40 3.68
N ASP A 69 -13.57 -5.84 2.55
CA ASP A 69 -12.22 -6.04 2.05
C ASP A 69 -11.19 -5.31 2.96
N ARG A 70 -11.53 -4.13 3.48
CA ARG A 70 -10.71 -3.41 4.47
C ARG A 70 -10.52 -4.26 5.73
N ARG A 71 -11.59 -4.82 6.29
CA ARG A 71 -11.52 -5.70 7.47
C ARG A 71 -10.63 -6.93 7.22
N GLN A 72 -10.76 -7.55 6.04
CA GLN A 72 -9.92 -8.70 5.66
C GLN A 72 -8.45 -8.30 5.53
N PHE A 73 -8.16 -7.08 5.05
CA PHE A 73 -6.80 -6.57 4.94
C PHE A 73 -6.19 -6.28 6.31
N ASP A 74 -6.97 -5.70 7.22
CA ASP A 74 -6.54 -5.46 8.61
C ASP A 74 -6.27 -6.79 9.34
N GLU A 75 -7.11 -7.80 9.13
CA GLU A 75 -6.91 -9.16 9.66
C GLU A 75 -5.63 -9.80 9.10
N PHE A 76 -5.38 -9.62 7.80
CA PHE A 76 -4.14 -10.06 7.15
C PHE A 76 -2.92 -9.40 7.78
N ILE A 77 -2.93 -8.08 7.99
CA ILE A 77 -1.84 -7.34 8.64
C ILE A 77 -1.60 -7.88 10.06
N GLY A 78 -2.68 -8.12 10.81
CA GLY A 78 -2.60 -8.70 12.16
C GLY A 78 -1.93 -10.08 12.15
N LYS A 79 -2.40 -10.99 11.29
CA LYS A 79 -1.82 -12.34 11.13
C LYS A 79 -0.37 -12.30 10.67
N TYR A 80 -0.04 -11.40 9.73
CA TYR A 80 1.31 -11.21 9.24
C TYR A 80 2.25 -10.73 10.35
N THR A 81 1.81 -9.73 11.12
CA THR A 81 2.59 -9.17 12.23
C THR A 81 2.79 -10.17 13.36
N GLU A 82 1.74 -10.88 13.75
CA GLU A 82 1.80 -11.93 14.78
C GLU A 82 2.81 -13.02 14.40
N SER A 83 2.76 -13.48 13.16
CA SER A 83 3.61 -14.55 12.69
C SER A 83 5.06 -14.10 12.47
N ASN A 84 5.31 -12.84 12.09
CA ASN A 84 6.66 -12.28 12.06
C ASN A 84 7.22 -11.98 13.47
N SER A 85 6.36 -11.68 14.45
CA SER A 85 6.78 -11.45 15.84
C SER A 85 7.23 -12.73 16.55
N LYS A 86 6.76 -13.90 16.09
CA LYS A 86 7.18 -15.22 16.56
C LYS A 86 8.50 -15.62 15.88
N LEU A 87 9.57 -14.91 16.21
CA LEU A 87 10.93 -15.24 15.78
C LEU A 87 11.38 -16.53 16.48
N VAL A 88 11.67 -17.59 15.73
CA VAL A 88 12.40 -18.74 16.25
C VAL A 88 13.86 -18.55 15.86
N ASP A 89 14.73 -18.38 16.86
CA ASP A 89 16.19 -18.26 16.69
C ASP A 89 16.70 -17.03 15.91
N GLY A 90 15.98 -15.90 16.01
CA GLY A 90 16.40 -14.62 15.40
C GLY A 90 16.21 -14.55 13.88
N VAL A 91 15.66 -15.59 13.27
CA VAL A 91 15.22 -15.61 11.87
C VAL A 91 13.69 -15.72 11.88
N PRO A 92 12.95 -14.90 11.12
CA PRO A 92 11.52 -15.14 10.96
C PRO A 92 11.36 -16.56 10.41
N ALA A 93 10.32 -17.29 10.78
CA ALA A 93 10.08 -18.64 10.28
C ALA A 93 9.68 -18.57 8.78
N GLN A 94 10.62 -18.18 7.91
CA GLN A 94 10.36 -17.86 6.51
C GLN A 94 10.46 -19.13 5.68
N GLY A 95 9.30 -19.62 5.21
CA GLY A 95 9.27 -20.61 4.14
C GLY A 95 7.93 -21.34 3.98
N GLY A 96 7.22 -21.64 5.07
CA GLY A 96 6.00 -22.47 5.02
C GLY A 96 4.68 -21.72 5.16
N TRP A 97 4.63 -20.71 6.05
CA TRP A 97 3.38 -20.05 6.40
C TRP A 97 3.03 -18.88 5.48
N VAL A 98 4.00 -18.18 4.88
CA VAL A 98 3.73 -17.06 3.96
C VAL A 98 3.07 -17.56 2.67
N GLY A 99 3.51 -18.70 2.13
CA GLY A 99 2.83 -19.38 1.02
C GLY A 99 1.42 -19.86 1.37
N SER A 100 1.14 -20.17 2.65
CA SER A 100 -0.21 -20.46 3.14
C SER A 100 -1.04 -19.18 3.37
N LEU A 101 -0.40 -18.08 3.76
CA LEU A 101 -1.02 -16.77 3.90
C LEU A 101 -1.46 -16.26 2.53
N LEU A 102 -0.62 -16.41 1.49
CA LEU A 102 -0.95 -16.23 0.08
C LEU A 102 -1.92 -17.30 -0.49
N SER A 103 -2.66 -18.00 0.37
CA SER A 103 -3.84 -18.77 -0.04
C SER A 103 -4.78 -17.93 -0.89
N THR A 104 -5.65 -18.60 -1.65
CA THR A 104 -6.59 -18.00 -2.60
C THR A 104 -7.37 -16.80 -2.04
N THR A 105 -7.68 -16.79 -0.74
CA THR A 105 -8.40 -15.69 -0.08
C THR A 105 -7.57 -14.40 -0.02
N VAL A 106 -6.34 -14.47 0.48
CA VAL A 106 -5.45 -13.29 0.55
C VAL A 106 -4.96 -12.92 -0.84
N GLY A 107 -4.64 -13.89 -1.70
CA GLY A 107 -4.30 -13.62 -3.09
C GLY A 107 -5.39 -12.84 -3.82
N ASN A 108 -6.66 -13.20 -3.61
CA ASN A 108 -7.81 -12.48 -4.16
C ASN A 108 -7.96 -11.08 -3.55
N LEU A 109 -7.76 -10.93 -2.24
CA LEU A 109 -7.80 -9.64 -1.57
C LEU A 109 -6.73 -8.68 -2.12
N MET A 110 -5.50 -9.17 -2.27
CA MET A 110 -4.38 -8.40 -2.82
C MET A 110 -4.68 -8.03 -4.28
N ALA A 111 -5.23 -8.95 -5.07
CA ALA A 111 -5.65 -8.67 -6.45
C ALA A 111 -6.74 -7.59 -6.51
N LYS A 112 -7.72 -7.58 -5.59
CA LYS A 112 -8.74 -6.53 -5.49
C LYS A 112 -8.13 -5.17 -5.16
N LEU A 113 -7.17 -5.14 -4.23
CA LEU A 113 -6.45 -3.92 -3.88
C LEU A 113 -5.70 -3.37 -5.11
N ILE A 114 -4.92 -4.21 -5.79
CA ILE A 114 -4.19 -3.82 -7.01
C ILE A 114 -5.16 -3.35 -8.11
N PHE A 115 -6.27 -4.07 -8.33
CA PHE A 115 -7.30 -3.66 -9.27
C PHE A 115 -7.89 -2.28 -8.92
N ARG A 116 -8.13 -1.99 -7.65
CA ARG A 116 -8.61 -0.68 -7.20
C ARG A 116 -7.58 0.41 -7.44
N LEU A 117 -6.30 0.15 -7.16
CA LEU A 117 -5.23 1.10 -7.43
C LEU A 117 -5.14 1.45 -8.92
N ILE A 118 -5.26 0.46 -9.80
CA ILE A 118 -5.27 0.67 -11.27
C ILE A 118 -6.49 1.50 -11.71
N ASN A 119 -7.68 1.20 -11.17
CA ASN A 119 -8.91 1.89 -11.57
C ASN A 119 -9.11 3.25 -10.90
N GLN A 120 -8.45 3.53 -9.78
CA GLN A 120 -8.48 4.88 -9.19
C GLN A 120 -7.85 5.90 -10.13
N ASP A 121 -6.80 5.53 -10.89
CA ASP A 121 -6.15 6.42 -11.87
C ASP A 121 -7.03 6.80 -13.05
N THR A 122 -7.98 5.94 -13.43
CA THR A 122 -8.88 6.22 -14.55
C THR A 122 -10.00 7.19 -14.17
N THR A 123 -10.19 7.47 -12.87
CA THR A 123 -11.28 8.32 -12.35
C THR A 123 -10.85 9.69 -11.85
N THR A 124 -9.54 9.98 -11.76
CA THR A 124 -9.07 11.35 -11.55
C THR A 124 -9.04 12.09 -12.88
N PRO A 125 -9.94 13.07 -13.13
CA PRO A 125 -9.79 13.95 -14.28
C PRO A 125 -8.43 14.65 -14.16
N LYS A 126 -7.64 14.56 -15.24
CA LYS A 126 -6.52 15.48 -15.46
C LYS A 126 -7.12 16.88 -15.57
N THR A 127 -7.19 17.60 -14.46
CA THR A 127 -7.53 19.02 -14.49
C THR A 127 -6.36 19.75 -15.14
N ILE A 128 -6.64 20.18 -16.36
CA ILE A 128 -5.98 21.13 -17.27
C ILE A 128 -4.89 21.99 -16.63
#